data_AF-A0A1G6W048-F1
#
_entry.id   AF-A0A1G6W048-F1
#
_cell.length_a   1.000
_cell.length_b   1.000
_cell.length_c   1.000
_cell.angle_alpha   90.00
_cell.angle_beta   90.00
_cell.angle_gamma   90.00
#
_symmetry.space_group_name_H-M   'P 1'
#
loop_
_entity.id
_entity.type
_entity.pdbx_description
1 polymer ?
#
loop_
_entity_poly.entity_id
_entity_poly.type
_entity_poly.pdbx_seq_one_letter_code
_entity_poly.pdbx_strand_id
1 'polypeptide(L)'
;MSNPIIDQGHISGFPLPKRPDIESGRPVYRKTNGQYVAPDSPLTAGELLHQRVKRYYVVDVSPHGAVFTGQVRTDSEVLKFDFTARYDWQVLDPLAIVEHTVTDVPARCEDHLLGLMHEVTRQYPPNEPAAAERALVQVLGGRDFDVFAKGIRISRFRAELEAPARLKDPLHDLASIDTEAEIQRQRKKLENEIETLTQQGELGRQAQRFKEFRTLVDGGRASVLAFWLAENPTDAAQVVDVLANQANEDNRVVLETIKYTLESEHISPDQADGLADALIKRIGTKIGLTEGAEAMNLTDYLRQITSDEESAPERATE
;
A
#
# COMPACT_ATOMS: atom_id res chain seq x y z
N MET A 1 17.29 23.50 -25.64
CA MET A 1 17.40 24.72 -24.83
C MET A 1 18.33 25.67 -25.56
N SER A 2 17.78 26.69 -26.22
CA SER A 2 18.60 27.70 -26.91
C SER A 2 18.80 28.86 -25.96
N ASN A 3 19.97 28.93 -25.32
CA ASN A 3 20.33 30.05 -24.45
C ASN A 3 20.68 31.25 -25.35
N PRO A 4 20.04 32.42 -25.19
CA PRO A 4 20.35 33.59 -26.02
C PRO A 4 21.76 34.14 -25.78
N ILE A 5 22.41 33.82 -24.65
CA ILE A 5 23.78 34.24 -24.37
C ILE A 5 24.74 33.20 -24.93
N ILE A 6 25.37 33.52 -26.08
CA ILE A 6 26.26 32.61 -26.82
C ILE A 6 27.70 32.62 -26.30
N ASP A 7 28.14 33.73 -25.72
CA ASP A 7 29.45 33.82 -25.07
C ASP A 7 29.38 34.76 -23.86
N GLN A 8 30.17 34.49 -22.84
CA GLN A 8 30.33 35.38 -21.68
C GLN A 8 31.71 35.20 -21.06
N GLY A 9 32.30 36.29 -20.61
CA GLY A 9 33.64 36.25 -20.04
C GLY A 9 33.95 37.40 -19.10
N HIS A 10 35.03 37.21 -18.34
CA HIS A 10 35.59 38.25 -17.48
C HIS A 10 36.70 38.98 -18.22
N ILE A 11 36.69 40.31 -18.14
CA ILE A 11 37.77 41.15 -18.63
C ILE A 11 38.66 41.44 -17.42
N SER A 12 39.61 40.55 -17.13
CA SER A 12 40.71 40.85 -16.21
C SER A 12 41.80 41.61 -16.96
N GLY A 13 42.55 42.44 -16.25
CA GLY A 13 43.69 43.17 -16.82
C GLY A 13 44.65 42.27 -17.59
N PHE A 14 45.42 42.91 -18.47
CA PHE A 14 46.35 42.37 -19.47
C PHE A 14 46.69 40.86 -19.37
N PRO A 15 46.61 40.10 -20.47
CA PRO A 15 46.35 40.53 -21.85
C PRO A 15 44.87 40.84 -22.13
N LEU A 16 44.64 41.82 -23.01
CA LEU A 16 43.29 42.19 -23.46
C LEU A 16 42.64 40.99 -24.17
N PRO A 17 41.36 40.69 -23.87
CA PRO A 17 40.67 39.56 -24.49
C PRO A 17 40.59 39.76 -26.02
N LYS A 18 40.67 38.64 -26.74
CA LYS A 18 40.42 38.58 -28.19
C LYS A 18 39.02 39.17 -28.45
N ARG A 19 38.89 40.00 -29.49
CA ARG A 19 37.60 40.59 -29.85
C ARG A 19 36.58 39.45 -30.04
N PRO A 20 35.42 39.49 -29.37
CA PRO A 20 34.41 38.45 -29.55
C PRO A 20 34.00 38.44 -31.02
N ASP A 21 33.78 37.23 -31.54
CA ASP A 21 33.27 37.06 -32.89
C ASP A 21 31.80 37.49 -32.92
N ILE A 22 31.44 38.36 -33.86
CA ILE A 22 30.22 39.18 -33.82
C ILE A 22 29.26 38.80 -34.95
N GLU A 23 29.57 37.75 -35.73
CA GLU A 23 28.81 37.44 -36.95
C GLU A 23 27.31 37.28 -36.71
N SER A 24 26.87 36.95 -35.49
CA SER A 24 25.45 36.77 -35.14
C SER A 24 25.02 37.38 -33.80
N GLY A 25 25.93 38.03 -33.07
CA GLY A 25 25.70 38.42 -31.67
C GLY A 25 25.93 39.90 -31.38
N ARG A 26 25.11 40.50 -30.51
CA ARG A 26 25.33 41.85 -29.97
C ARG A 26 26.09 41.79 -28.64
N PRO A 27 27.20 42.53 -28.48
CA PRO A 27 27.95 42.55 -27.24
C PRO A 27 27.25 43.43 -26.19
N VAL A 28 27.16 42.93 -24.96
CA VAL A 28 26.69 43.65 -23.78
C VAL A 28 27.80 43.61 -22.73
N TYR A 29 28.13 44.77 -22.18
CA TYR A 29 29.21 44.93 -21.23
C TYR A 29 28.68 45.34 -19.86
N ARG A 30 29.22 44.74 -18.81
CA ARG A 30 28.96 45.13 -17.42
C ARG A 30 30.13 45.92 -16.87
N LYS A 31 29.88 47.18 -16.52
CA LYS A 31 30.85 48.09 -15.91
C LYS A 31 31.08 47.78 -14.44
N THR A 32 32.18 48.28 -13.88
CA THR A 32 32.53 48.12 -12.45
C THR A 32 31.49 48.71 -11.50
N ASN A 33 30.80 49.76 -11.91
CA ASN A 33 29.70 50.39 -11.14
C ASN A 33 28.38 49.60 -11.21
N GLY A 34 28.35 48.44 -11.88
CA GLY A 34 27.15 47.60 -12.03
C GLY A 34 26.28 47.94 -13.24
N GLN A 35 26.55 49.04 -13.94
CA GLN A 35 25.78 49.46 -15.12
C GLN A 35 26.06 48.56 -16.32
N TYR A 36 25.02 48.26 -17.10
CA TYR A 36 25.11 47.56 -18.38
C TYR A 36 25.14 48.56 -19.55
N VAL A 37 25.90 48.23 -20.60
CA VAL A 37 25.95 48.99 -21.85
C VAL A 37 26.00 48.04 -23.03
N ALA A 38 25.15 48.26 -24.02
CA ALA A 38 25.09 47.50 -25.28
C ALA A 38 25.42 48.43 -26.46
N PRO A 39 26.71 48.61 -26.81
CA PRO A 39 27.09 49.44 -27.95
C PRO A 39 26.79 48.73 -29.27
N ASP A 40 26.50 49.49 -30.33
CA ASP A 40 26.22 48.94 -31.68
C ASP A 40 27.44 48.26 -32.32
N SER A 41 28.65 48.51 -31.81
CA SER A 41 29.87 47.84 -32.21
C SER A 41 30.70 47.44 -30.99
N PRO A 42 31.49 46.35 -31.05
CA PRO A 42 32.28 45.94 -29.90
C PRO A 42 33.34 46.98 -29.57
N LEU A 43 33.45 47.27 -28.29
CA LEU A 43 34.40 48.24 -27.75
C LEU A 43 35.83 47.81 -28.06
N THR A 44 36.65 48.80 -28.37
CA THR A 44 38.09 48.63 -28.51
C THR A 44 38.75 48.38 -27.15
N ALA A 45 39.97 47.84 -27.17
CA ALA A 45 40.76 47.62 -25.98
C ALA A 45 40.91 48.86 -25.09
N GLY A 46 41.15 50.03 -25.68
CA GLY A 46 41.28 51.30 -24.95
C GLY A 46 39.96 51.71 -24.29
N GLU A 47 38.84 51.52 -24.96
CA GLU A 47 37.51 51.84 -24.44
C GLU A 47 37.10 50.90 -23.30
N LEU A 48 37.43 49.61 -23.39
CA LEU A 48 37.18 48.64 -22.31
C LEU A 48 37.88 49.05 -21.00
N LEU A 49 39.13 49.50 -21.10
CA LEU A 49 39.92 50.01 -19.97
C LEU A 49 39.35 51.33 -19.45
N HIS A 50 39.07 52.29 -20.33
CA HIS A 50 38.55 53.60 -19.95
C HIS A 50 37.18 53.50 -19.27
N GLN A 51 36.29 52.65 -19.79
CA GLN A 51 34.95 52.43 -19.25
C GLN A 51 34.91 51.47 -18.06
N ARG A 52 36.06 50.95 -17.60
CA ARG A 52 36.20 50.04 -16.45
C ARG A 52 35.26 48.85 -16.53
N VAL A 53 35.21 48.19 -17.68
CA VAL A 53 34.37 47.01 -17.92
C VAL A 53 34.95 45.80 -17.18
N LYS A 54 34.09 45.02 -16.52
CA LYS A 54 34.47 43.78 -15.81
C LYS A 54 34.07 42.51 -16.54
N ARG A 55 32.92 42.53 -17.21
CA ARG A 55 32.38 41.35 -17.91
C ARG A 55 31.81 41.75 -19.26
N TYR A 56 31.86 40.82 -20.19
CA TYR A 56 31.14 40.92 -21.45
C TYR A 56 30.21 39.71 -21.59
N TYR A 57 29.17 39.93 -22.39
CA TYR A 57 28.19 38.95 -22.81
C TYR A 57 28.00 39.16 -24.31
N VAL A 58 27.85 38.09 -25.07
CA VAL A 58 27.47 38.14 -26.47
C VAL A 58 26.10 37.50 -26.55
N VAL A 59 25.12 38.29 -26.98
CA VAL A 59 23.72 37.86 -27.06
C VAL A 59 23.36 37.63 -28.52
N ASP A 60 22.83 36.46 -28.84
CA ASP A 60 22.31 36.16 -30.16
C ASP A 60 21.03 36.95 -30.41
N VAL A 61 21.06 37.74 -31.49
CA VAL A 61 19.94 38.58 -31.95
C VAL A 61 19.34 38.07 -33.25
N SER A 62 19.76 36.89 -33.70
CA SER A 62 19.23 36.24 -34.89
C SER A 62 17.80 35.72 -34.62
N PRO A 63 16.96 35.63 -35.66
CA PRO A 63 15.66 34.98 -35.54
C PRO A 63 15.83 33.46 -35.39
N HIS A 64 15.12 32.88 -34.43
CA HIS A 64 15.13 31.45 -34.11
C HIS A 64 13.73 30.87 -34.22
N GLY A 65 13.59 29.73 -34.90
CA GLY A 65 12.34 28.98 -34.93
C GLY A 65 12.22 28.05 -33.72
N ALA A 66 11.01 27.96 -33.17
CA ALA A 66 10.66 27.03 -32.10
C ALA A 66 9.33 26.34 -32.38
N VAL A 67 9.20 25.12 -31.86
CA VAL A 67 7.99 24.31 -31.93
C VAL A 67 7.70 23.78 -30.54
N PHE A 68 6.46 23.93 -30.09
CA PHE A 68 6.01 23.35 -28.83
C PHE A 68 4.63 22.72 -29.01
N THR A 69 4.39 21.68 -28.24
CA THR A 69 3.14 20.92 -28.23
C THR A 69 2.56 20.90 -26.83
N GLY A 70 1.25 20.74 -26.73
CA GLY A 70 0.60 20.71 -25.44
C GLY A 70 -0.91 20.60 -25.54
N GLN A 71 -1.58 21.02 -24.47
CA GLN A 71 -3.03 21.01 -24.38
C GLN A 71 -3.58 22.37 -24.01
N VAL A 72 -4.59 22.83 -24.73
CA VAL A 72 -5.33 24.06 -24.42
C VAL A 72 -6.77 23.77 -24.01
N ARG A 73 -7.30 24.63 -23.15
CA ARG A 73 -8.65 24.52 -22.59
C ARG A 73 -9.68 24.83 -23.67
N THR A 74 -10.77 24.08 -23.67
CA THR A 74 -11.96 24.39 -24.47
C THR A 74 -12.97 25.14 -23.62
N ASP A 75 -14.18 25.38 -24.14
CA ASP A 75 -15.33 25.83 -23.36
C ASP A 75 -15.76 24.82 -22.26
N SER A 76 -15.37 23.55 -22.43
CA SER A 76 -15.59 22.47 -21.49
C SER A 76 -14.43 22.36 -20.50
N GLU A 77 -14.75 22.16 -19.22
CA GLU A 77 -13.73 21.92 -18.19
C GLU A 77 -13.03 20.56 -18.32
N VAL A 78 -13.69 19.59 -18.98
CA VAL A 78 -13.21 18.20 -19.06
C VAL A 78 -12.42 17.93 -20.33
N LEU A 79 -12.79 18.59 -21.44
CA LEU A 79 -12.18 18.38 -22.75
C LEU A 79 -11.16 19.48 -23.08
N LYS A 80 -10.07 19.08 -23.72
CA LYS A 80 -8.96 19.96 -24.11
C LYS A 80 -8.60 19.70 -25.57
N PHE A 81 -8.18 20.73 -26.30
CA PHE A 81 -7.56 20.53 -27.60
C PHE A 81 -6.10 20.14 -27.40
N ASP A 82 -5.64 19.15 -28.14
CA ASP A 82 -4.23 18.92 -28.34
C ASP A 82 -3.73 19.90 -29.40
N PHE A 83 -2.53 20.46 -29.24
CA PHE A 83 -2.01 21.42 -30.21
C PHE A 83 -0.54 21.22 -30.53
N THR A 84 -0.18 21.67 -31.74
CA THR A 84 1.21 21.90 -32.17
C THR A 84 1.34 23.34 -32.64
N ALA A 85 2.17 24.12 -31.97
CA ALA A 85 2.43 25.51 -32.30
C ALA A 85 3.87 25.72 -32.78
N ARG A 86 4.03 26.53 -33.82
CA ARG A 86 5.32 26.95 -34.39
C ARG A 86 5.40 28.46 -34.33
N TYR A 87 6.54 28.99 -33.94
CA TYR A 87 6.77 30.43 -33.87
C TYR A 87 8.25 30.77 -34.06
N ASP A 88 8.52 31.98 -34.51
CA ASP A 88 9.86 32.54 -34.56
C ASP A 88 10.04 33.53 -33.40
N TRP A 89 11.19 33.53 -32.75
CA TRP A 89 11.54 34.49 -31.72
C TRP A 89 12.88 35.17 -32.02
N GLN A 90 13.03 36.41 -31.56
CA GLN A 90 14.24 37.20 -31.76
C GLN A 90 14.48 38.11 -30.56
N VAL A 91 15.74 38.23 -30.12
CA VAL A 91 16.12 39.24 -29.12
C VAL A 91 16.24 40.61 -29.78
N LEU A 92 15.42 41.57 -29.34
CA LEU A 92 15.49 42.97 -29.76
C LEU A 92 16.35 43.82 -28.81
N ASP A 93 16.28 43.54 -27.51
CA ASP A 93 17.05 44.24 -26.49
C ASP A 93 17.99 43.27 -25.75
N PRO A 94 19.24 43.14 -26.22
CA PRO A 94 20.28 42.36 -25.54
C PRO A 94 20.52 42.80 -24.09
N LEU A 95 20.34 44.08 -23.79
CA LEU A 95 20.60 44.63 -22.47
C LEU A 95 19.60 44.07 -21.46
N ALA A 96 18.31 44.06 -21.81
CA ALA A 96 17.25 43.48 -20.99
C ALA A 96 17.49 41.98 -20.71
N ILE A 97 17.95 41.21 -21.71
CA ILE A 97 18.26 39.78 -21.55
C ILE A 97 19.34 39.55 -20.49
N VAL A 98 20.43 40.33 -20.57
CA VAL A 98 21.57 40.19 -19.66
C VAL A 98 21.26 40.73 -18.27
N GLU A 99 20.51 41.83 -18.18
CA GLU A 99 20.10 42.43 -16.91
C GLU A 99 19.16 41.51 -16.13
N HIS A 100 18.17 40.92 -16.81
CA HIS A 100 17.21 40.00 -16.20
C HIS A 100 17.70 38.54 -16.15
N THR A 101 18.89 38.25 -16.66
CA THR A 101 19.49 36.90 -16.68
C THR A 101 18.53 35.86 -17.29
N VAL A 102 17.95 36.19 -18.45
CA VAL A 102 17.01 35.28 -19.13
C VAL A 102 17.79 34.15 -19.80
N THR A 103 17.66 32.93 -19.29
CA THR A 103 18.42 31.77 -19.75
C THR A 103 17.65 30.86 -20.71
N ASP A 104 16.31 30.86 -20.64
CA ASP A 104 15.44 30.01 -21.46
C ASP A 104 14.36 30.87 -22.13
N VAL A 105 14.71 31.45 -23.28
CA VAL A 105 13.79 32.28 -24.05
C VAL A 105 12.61 31.45 -24.60
N PRO A 106 12.82 30.27 -25.21
CA PRO A 106 11.71 29.44 -25.67
C PRO A 106 10.67 29.14 -24.59
N ALA A 107 11.10 28.68 -23.40
CA ALA A 107 10.15 28.37 -22.32
C ALA A 107 9.32 29.60 -21.89
N ARG A 108 9.92 30.79 -21.87
CA ARG A 108 9.20 32.03 -21.54
C ARG A 108 8.21 32.44 -22.62
N CYS A 109 8.59 32.27 -23.89
CA CYS A 109 7.69 32.49 -25.02
C CYS A 109 6.52 31.50 -24.99
N GLU A 110 6.79 30.23 -24.70
CA GLU A 110 5.79 29.17 -24.56
C GLU A 110 4.78 29.48 -23.45
N ASP A 111 5.25 29.86 -22.25
CA ASP A 111 4.37 30.25 -21.14
C ASP A 111 3.43 31.41 -21.52
N HIS A 112 3.98 32.43 -22.20
CA HIS A 112 3.21 33.59 -22.64
C HIS A 112 2.18 33.23 -23.71
N LEU A 113 2.61 32.49 -24.75
CA LEU A 113 1.75 32.05 -25.83
C LEU A 113 0.66 31.11 -25.32
N LEU A 114 0.98 30.19 -24.41
CA LEU A 114 0.01 29.27 -23.82
C LEU A 114 -1.08 30.01 -23.06
N GLY A 115 -0.73 31.06 -22.31
CA GLY A 115 -1.70 31.94 -21.64
C GLY A 115 -2.68 32.59 -22.62
N LEU A 116 -2.17 33.16 -23.72
CA LEU A 116 -3.00 33.77 -24.76
C LEU A 116 -3.85 32.73 -25.49
N MET A 117 -3.28 31.56 -25.80
CA MET A 117 -4.01 30.47 -26.44
C MET A 117 -5.18 30.02 -25.57
N HIS A 118 -4.96 29.85 -24.26
CA HIS A 118 -6.02 29.52 -23.31
C HIS A 118 -7.17 30.52 -23.27
N GLU A 119 -6.87 31.82 -23.39
CA GLU A 119 -7.88 32.87 -23.40
C GLU A 119 -8.77 32.79 -24.64
N VAL A 120 -8.16 32.53 -25.80
CA VAL A 120 -8.88 32.43 -27.09
C VAL A 120 -9.65 31.11 -27.17
N THR A 121 -9.02 29.96 -26.90
CA THR A 121 -9.63 28.64 -27.12
C THR A 121 -10.78 28.33 -26.17
N ARG A 122 -10.87 29.02 -25.02
CA ARG A 122 -11.97 28.90 -24.06
C ARG A 122 -13.35 29.26 -24.60
N GLN A 123 -13.41 29.97 -25.73
CA GLN A 123 -14.65 30.42 -26.34
C GLN A 123 -15.22 29.41 -27.34
N TYR A 124 -14.52 28.27 -27.54
CA TYR A 124 -14.83 27.32 -28.60
C TYR A 124 -15.11 25.93 -28.05
N PRO A 125 -16.12 25.24 -28.60
CA PRO A 125 -16.46 23.90 -28.20
C PRO A 125 -15.46 22.87 -28.74
N PRO A 126 -15.24 21.74 -28.04
CA PRO A 126 -14.21 20.76 -28.37
C PRO A 126 -14.42 20.04 -29.72
N ASN A 127 -15.61 20.16 -30.33
CA ASN A 127 -15.92 19.64 -31.66
C ASN A 127 -15.61 20.63 -32.80
N GLU A 128 -15.15 21.85 -32.51
CA GLU A 128 -14.84 22.89 -33.51
C GLU A 128 -13.38 23.37 -33.49
N PRO A 129 -12.37 22.47 -33.60
CA PRO A 129 -10.97 22.87 -33.57
C PRO A 129 -10.61 23.87 -34.68
N ALA A 130 -11.18 23.71 -35.88
CA ALA A 130 -10.94 24.62 -37.01
C ALA A 130 -11.49 26.05 -36.79
N ALA A 131 -12.49 26.23 -35.93
CA ALA A 131 -12.98 27.56 -35.55
C ALA A 131 -12.01 28.22 -34.56
N ALA A 132 -11.56 27.47 -33.56
CA ALA A 132 -10.56 27.91 -32.58
C ALA A 132 -9.21 28.23 -33.23
N GLU A 133 -8.74 27.42 -34.18
CA GLU A 133 -7.50 27.69 -34.95
C GLU A 133 -7.57 29.01 -35.69
N ARG A 134 -8.67 29.27 -36.41
CA ARG A 134 -8.87 30.53 -37.13
C ARG A 134 -8.84 31.73 -36.18
N ALA A 135 -9.45 31.59 -35.01
CA ALA A 135 -9.42 32.63 -33.99
C ALA A 135 -8.01 32.87 -33.45
N LEU A 136 -7.24 31.81 -33.18
CA LEU A 136 -5.84 31.91 -32.79
C LEU A 136 -5.00 32.62 -33.85
N VAL A 137 -5.16 32.25 -35.13
CA VAL A 137 -4.45 32.91 -36.23
C VAL A 137 -4.86 34.37 -36.36
N GLN A 138 -6.13 34.71 -36.15
CA GLN A 138 -6.60 36.09 -36.22
C GLN A 138 -6.05 36.96 -35.07
N VAL A 139 -5.92 36.40 -33.87
CA VAL A 139 -5.43 37.12 -32.69
C VAL A 139 -3.89 37.16 -32.66
N LEU A 140 -3.23 36.06 -33.06
CA LEU A 140 -1.79 35.84 -32.88
C LEU A 140 -0.98 35.80 -34.18
N GLY A 141 -1.56 35.37 -35.30
CA GLY A 141 -0.85 35.02 -36.54
C GLY A 141 -0.33 36.19 -37.38
N GLY A 142 -0.47 37.44 -36.93
CA GLY A 142 -0.01 38.63 -37.64
C GLY A 142 0.46 39.76 -36.72
N ARG A 143 0.69 39.46 -35.44
CA ARG A 143 1.14 40.44 -34.46
C ARG A 143 2.54 40.08 -33.97
N ASP A 144 3.38 41.08 -33.88
CA ASP A 144 4.62 40.97 -33.14
C ASP A 144 4.29 41.14 -31.65
N PHE A 145 4.68 40.16 -30.84
CA PHE A 145 4.52 40.25 -29.39
C PHE A 145 5.84 40.59 -28.75
N ASP A 146 5.85 41.66 -27.98
CA ASP A 146 6.98 42.00 -27.13
C ASP A 146 6.83 41.28 -25.79
N VAL A 147 7.51 40.14 -25.65
CA VAL A 147 7.56 39.37 -24.41
C VAL A 147 8.69 39.92 -23.55
N PHE A 148 8.40 40.17 -22.27
CA PHE A 148 9.30 40.81 -21.29
C PHE A 148 9.70 42.24 -21.65
N ALA A 149 9.19 43.26 -20.95
CA ALA A 149 9.71 44.65 -20.93
C ALA A 149 10.37 45.16 -22.25
N LYS A 150 9.86 44.75 -23.42
CA LYS A 150 10.32 45.06 -24.79
C LYS A 150 11.60 44.38 -25.31
N GLY A 151 12.06 43.26 -24.73
CA GLY A 151 13.34 42.64 -25.12
C GLY A 151 13.28 41.48 -26.12
N ILE A 152 12.14 40.79 -26.24
CA ILE A 152 11.99 39.62 -27.11
C ILE A 152 10.78 39.82 -28.01
N ARG A 153 10.96 39.63 -29.32
CA ARG A 153 9.89 39.62 -30.30
C ARG A 153 9.51 38.19 -30.64
N ILE A 154 8.22 37.88 -30.59
CA ILE A 154 7.64 36.68 -31.20
C ILE A 154 7.00 37.07 -32.53
N SER A 155 7.23 36.27 -33.57
CA SER A 155 6.67 36.47 -34.91
C SER A 155 6.31 35.13 -35.57
N ARG A 156 5.61 35.19 -36.71
CA ARG A 156 5.20 34.03 -37.53
C ARG A 156 4.52 32.89 -36.75
N PHE A 157 3.76 33.24 -35.71
CA PHE A 157 3.02 32.25 -34.92
C PHE A 157 2.00 31.50 -35.78
N ARG A 158 2.00 30.18 -35.70
CA ARG A 158 0.99 29.28 -36.26
C ARG A 158 0.69 28.18 -35.27
N ALA A 159 -0.59 27.85 -35.11
CA ALA A 159 -1.04 26.73 -34.29
C ALA A 159 -1.95 25.82 -35.11
N GLU A 160 -1.75 24.52 -34.93
CA GLU A 160 -2.62 23.45 -35.39
C GLU A 160 -3.26 22.85 -34.13
N LEU A 161 -4.58 22.80 -34.08
CA LEU A 161 -5.39 22.22 -33.01
C LEU A 161 -6.03 20.92 -33.53
N GLU A 162 -5.93 19.89 -32.71
CA GLU A 162 -6.64 18.65 -32.94
C GLU A 162 -7.78 18.48 -31.95
N ALA A 163 -8.90 17.92 -32.43
CA ALA A 163 -9.99 17.51 -31.56
C ALA A 163 -9.47 16.54 -30.49
N PRO A 164 -9.95 16.64 -29.23
CA PRO A 164 -9.52 15.74 -28.17
C PRO A 164 -9.67 14.28 -28.59
N ALA A 165 -8.70 13.44 -28.24
CA ALA A 165 -8.73 12.01 -28.56
C ALA A 165 -10.06 11.33 -28.15
N ARG A 166 -10.70 11.79 -27.07
CA ARG A 166 -12.01 11.30 -26.59
C ARG A 166 -13.17 11.52 -27.56
N LEU A 167 -13.10 12.56 -28.41
CA LEU A 167 -14.09 12.77 -29.48
C LEU A 167 -13.77 11.98 -30.75
N LYS A 168 -12.51 11.56 -30.94
CA LYS A 168 -12.09 10.79 -32.12
C LYS A 168 -12.54 9.32 -32.05
N ASP A 169 -12.88 8.81 -30.87
CA ASP A 169 -13.26 7.40 -30.71
C ASP A 169 -14.42 7.19 -29.71
N PRO A 170 -15.69 7.44 -30.11
CA PRO A 170 -16.87 7.16 -29.28
C PRO A 170 -16.98 5.68 -28.87
N LEU A 171 -16.35 4.79 -29.65
CA LEU A 171 -16.32 3.35 -29.41
C LEU A 171 -15.36 2.98 -28.28
N HIS A 172 -14.30 3.75 -28.04
CA HIS A 172 -13.34 3.47 -26.97
C HIS A 172 -13.94 3.72 -25.59
N ASP A 173 -14.81 4.72 -25.44
CA ASP A 173 -15.53 4.98 -24.19
C ASP A 173 -16.55 3.88 -23.88
N LEU A 174 -17.34 3.44 -24.87
CA LEU A 174 -18.27 2.31 -24.72
C LEU A 174 -17.54 1.00 -24.42
N ALA A 175 -16.44 0.72 -25.12
CA ALA A 175 -15.62 -0.47 -24.87
C ALA A 175 -15.01 -0.44 -23.46
N SER A 176 -14.56 0.73 -22.98
CA SER A 176 -14.02 0.85 -21.63
C SER A 176 -15.08 0.62 -20.55
N ILE A 177 -16.30 1.12 -20.75
CA ILE A 177 -17.44 0.90 -19.84
C ILE A 177 -17.84 -0.59 -19.80
N ASP A 178 -17.90 -1.26 -20.96
CA ASP A 178 -18.19 -2.69 -21.03
C ASP A 178 -17.08 -3.54 -20.40
N THR A 179 -15.81 -3.19 -20.60
CA THR A 179 -14.70 -3.91 -19.97
C THR A 179 -14.68 -3.76 -18.45
N GLU A 180 -14.95 -2.57 -17.92
CA GLU A 180 -15.00 -2.35 -16.47
C GLU A 180 -16.20 -3.08 -15.86
N ALA A 181 -17.37 -3.02 -16.50
CA ALA A 181 -18.55 -3.76 -16.06
C ALA A 181 -18.31 -5.27 -16.04
N GLU A 182 -17.60 -5.80 -17.05
CA GLU A 182 -17.27 -7.22 -17.11
C GLU A 182 -16.22 -7.62 -16.06
N ILE A 183 -15.20 -6.78 -15.83
CA ILE A 183 -14.22 -6.98 -14.74
C ILE A 183 -14.93 -6.99 -13.39
N GLN A 184 -15.87 -6.08 -13.14
CA GLN A 184 -16.65 -6.03 -11.91
C GLN A 184 -17.53 -7.27 -11.74
N ARG A 185 -18.17 -7.75 -12.82
CA ARG A 185 -18.94 -9.01 -12.80
C ARG A 185 -18.07 -10.21 -12.51
N GLN A 186 -16.87 -10.28 -13.11
CA GLN A 186 -15.92 -11.36 -12.85
C GLN A 186 -15.42 -11.33 -11.41
N ARG A 187 -15.09 -10.15 -10.88
CA ARG A 187 -14.70 -9.99 -9.48
C ARG A 187 -15.79 -10.45 -8.52
N LYS A 188 -17.03 -10.02 -8.74
CA LYS A 188 -18.17 -10.42 -7.90
C LYS A 188 -18.46 -11.93 -7.96
N LYS A 189 -18.28 -12.55 -9.13
CA LYS A 189 -18.38 -14.01 -9.27
C LYS A 189 -17.31 -14.73 -8.46
N LEU A 190 -16.05 -14.29 -8.58
CA LEU A 190 -14.94 -14.86 -7.82
C LEU A 190 -15.12 -14.68 -6.31
N GLU A 191 -15.62 -13.52 -5.88
CA GLU A 191 -15.90 -13.24 -4.47
C GLU A 191 -16.98 -14.17 -3.91
N ASN A 192 -18.09 -14.33 -4.62
CA ASN A 192 -19.13 -15.29 -4.24
C ASN A 192 -18.59 -16.73 -4.23
N GLU A 193 -17.74 -17.10 -5.19
CA GLU A 193 -17.14 -18.44 -5.24
C GLU A 193 -16.24 -18.70 -4.04
N ILE A 194 -15.39 -17.72 -3.66
CA ILE A 194 -14.58 -17.79 -2.44
C ILE A 194 -15.46 -17.92 -1.20
N GLU A 195 -16.55 -17.16 -1.11
CA GLU A 195 -17.49 -17.25 0.01
C GLU A 195 -18.14 -18.64 0.09
N THR A 196 -18.59 -19.19 -1.04
CA THR A 196 -19.16 -20.56 -1.03
C THR A 196 -18.12 -21.63 -0.66
N LEU A 197 -16.89 -21.52 -1.14
CA LEU A 197 -15.82 -22.47 -0.81
C LEU A 197 -15.42 -22.39 0.67
N THR A 198 -15.41 -21.19 1.25
CA THR A 198 -15.12 -21.01 2.68
C THR A 198 -16.21 -21.62 3.56
N GLN A 199 -17.49 -21.37 3.25
CA GLN A 199 -18.62 -22.00 3.94
C GLN A 199 -18.60 -23.53 3.82
N GLN A 200 -18.30 -24.07 2.64
CA GLN A 200 -18.15 -25.52 2.45
C GLN A 200 -16.98 -26.09 3.26
N GLY A 201 -15.85 -25.38 3.32
CA GLY A 201 -14.71 -25.76 4.14
C GLY A 201 -15.03 -25.75 5.65
N GLU A 202 -15.84 -24.81 6.11
CA GLU A 202 -16.33 -24.78 7.50
C GLU A 202 -17.27 -25.94 7.82
N LEU A 203 -18.26 -26.20 6.98
CA LEU A 203 -19.17 -27.34 7.13
C LEU A 203 -18.41 -28.67 7.09
N GLY A 204 -17.43 -28.80 6.20
CA GLY A 204 -16.57 -29.98 6.13
C GLY A 204 -15.75 -30.19 7.40
N ARG A 205 -15.16 -29.11 7.94
CA ARG A 205 -14.43 -29.15 9.22
C ARG A 205 -15.34 -29.50 10.39
N GLN A 206 -16.56 -28.98 10.43
CA GLN A 206 -17.55 -29.34 11.46
C GLN A 206 -17.97 -30.80 11.35
N ALA A 207 -18.28 -31.29 10.14
CA ALA A 207 -18.64 -32.68 9.92
C ALA A 207 -17.51 -33.64 10.34
N GLN A 208 -16.27 -33.28 10.05
CA GLN A 208 -15.10 -34.05 10.48
C GLN A 208 -14.95 -34.07 12.01
N ARG A 209 -15.09 -32.92 12.68
CA ARG A 209 -15.11 -32.84 14.16
C ARG A 209 -16.23 -33.68 14.76
N PHE A 210 -17.44 -33.64 14.20
CA PHE A 210 -18.55 -34.48 14.65
C PHE A 210 -18.28 -35.98 14.48
N LYS A 211 -17.63 -36.36 13.37
CA LYS A 211 -17.25 -37.76 13.12
C LYS A 211 -16.21 -38.24 14.13
N GLU A 212 -15.19 -37.43 14.40
CA GLU A 212 -14.17 -37.72 15.42
C GLU A 212 -14.78 -37.80 16.82
N PHE A 213 -15.65 -36.85 17.17
CA PHE A 213 -16.40 -36.88 18.43
C PHE A 213 -17.24 -38.15 18.58
N ARG A 214 -17.92 -38.59 17.53
CA ARG A 214 -18.72 -39.82 17.55
C ARG A 214 -17.84 -41.05 17.82
N THR A 215 -16.69 -41.16 17.15
CA THR A 215 -15.75 -42.26 17.42
C THR A 215 -15.20 -42.25 18.84
N LEU A 216 -15.03 -41.08 19.46
CA LEU A 216 -14.59 -40.95 20.84
C LEU A 216 -15.69 -41.33 21.84
N VAL A 217 -16.95 -40.96 21.56
CA VAL A 217 -18.10 -41.35 22.38
C VAL A 217 -18.32 -42.87 22.32
N ASP A 218 -18.20 -43.47 21.13
CA ASP A 218 -18.32 -44.92 20.95
C ASP A 218 -17.17 -45.69 21.63
N GLY A 219 -15.99 -45.07 21.79
CA GLY A 219 -14.85 -45.58 22.57
C GLY A 219 -15.03 -45.58 24.09
N GLY A 220 -16.14 -45.01 24.58
CA GLY A 220 -16.49 -44.95 25.99
C GLY A 220 -15.95 -43.72 26.73
N ARG A 221 -16.34 -43.60 28.01
CA ARG A 221 -16.12 -42.39 28.82
C ARG A 221 -14.65 -41.96 28.94
N ALA A 222 -13.72 -42.93 29.00
CA ALA A 222 -12.29 -42.64 29.10
C ALA A 222 -11.72 -41.93 27.86
N SER A 223 -12.22 -42.27 26.65
CA SER A 223 -11.78 -41.65 25.40
C SER A 223 -12.30 -40.21 25.24
N VAL A 224 -13.52 -39.95 25.68
CA VAL A 224 -14.10 -38.58 25.70
C VAL A 224 -13.32 -37.68 26.66
N LEU A 225 -12.93 -38.19 27.82
CA LEU A 225 -12.14 -37.44 28.81
C LEU A 225 -10.71 -37.18 28.32
N ALA A 226 -10.05 -38.19 27.73
CA ALA A 226 -8.71 -38.03 27.15
C ALA A 226 -8.68 -36.97 26.03
N PHE A 227 -9.72 -36.92 25.20
CA PHE A 227 -9.88 -35.89 24.17
C PHE A 227 -10.09 -34.50 24.77
N TRP A 228 -10.98 -34.37 25.76
CA TRP A 228 -11.28 -33.08 26.39
C TRP A 228 -10.07 -32.51 27.14
N LEU A 229 -9.28 -33.37 27.79
CA LEU A 229 -8.01 -33.02 28.44
C LEU A 229 -6.93 -32.61 27.43
N ALA A 230 -6.92 -33.18 26.23
CA ALA A 230 -5.97 -32.82 25.17
C ALA A 230 -6.29 -31.45 24.54
N GLU A 231 -7.58 -31.11 24.40
CA GLU A 231 -8.02 -29.84 23.80
C GLU A 231 -8.03 -28.69 24.83
N ASN A 232 -8.23 -28.97 26.12
CA ASN A 232 -8.23 -27.98 27.20
C ASN A 232 -7.34 -28.45 28.38
N PRO A 233 -6.00 -28.39 28.26
CA PRO A 233 -5.09 -28.92 29.27
C PRO A 233 -5.17 -28.17 30.62
N THR A 234 -5.63 -26.92 30.61
CA THR A 234 -5.78 -26.06 31.80
C THR A 234 -6.92 -26.51 32.71
N ASP A 235 -7.94 -27.15 32.15
CA ASP A 235 -9.15 -27.58 32.88
C ASP A 235 -9.00 -29.00 33.45
N ALA A 236 -7.81 -29.60 33.29
CA ALA A 236 -7.53 -30.97 33.69
C ALA A 236 -7.78 -31.24 35.17
N ALA A 237 -7.46 -30.28 36.05
CA ALA A 237 -7.67 -30.41 37.48
C ALA A 237 -9.16 -30.52 37.85
N GLN A 238 -10.04 -29.74 37.21
CA GLN A 238 -11.49 -29.79 37.48
C GLN A 238 -12.10 -31.12 37.03
N VAL A 239 -11.64 -31.66 35.89
CA VAL A 239 -12.12 -32.95 35.39
C VAL A 239 -11.70 -34.08 36.31
N VAL A 240 -10.46 -34.07 36.79
CA VAL A 240 -9.98 -35.06 37.77
C VAL A 240 -10.78 -34.98 39.07
N ASP A 241 -11.11 -33.78 39.56
CA ASP A 241 -11.94 -33.61 40.76
C ASP A 241 -13.37 -34.13 40.56
N VAL A 242 -14.01 -33.85 39.42
CA VAL A 242 -15.35 -34.37 39.10
C VAL A 242 -15.31 -35.90 39.02
N LEU A 243 -14.27 -36.48 38.40
CA LEU A 243 -14.11 -37.93 38.31
C LEU A 243 -13.84 -38.58 39.67
N ALA A 244 -12.99 -37.97 40.50
CA ALA A 244 -12.70 -38.45 41.85
C ALA A 244 -13.97 -38.43 42.72
N ASN A 245 -14.73 -37.34 42.68
CA ASN A 245 -15.99 -37.20 43.40
C ASN A 245 -17.03 -38.22 42.93
N GLN A 246 -17.12 -38.46 41.63
CA GLN A 246 -18.09 -39.40 41.07
C GLN A 246 -17.69 -40.87 41.32
N ALA A 247 -16.40 -41.21 41.28
CA ALA A 247 -15.91 -42.53 41.67
C ALA A 247 -16.17 -42.82 43.15
N ASN A 248 -16.00 -41.81 44.02
CA ASN A 248 -16.34 -41.92 45.43
C ASN A 248 -17.85 -42.14 45.63
N GLU A 249 -18.70 -41.49 44.85
CA GLU A 249 -20.14 -41.66 44.92
C GLU A 249 -20.60 -43.04 44.40
N ASP A 250 -20.04 -43.51 43.29
CA ASP A 250 -20.27 -44.88 42.80
C ASP A 250 -19.83 -45.92 43.84
N ASN A 251 -18.68 -45.71 44.49
CA ASN A 251 -18.22 -46.58 45.57
C ASN A 251 -19.14 -46.52 46.79
N ARG A 252 -19.67 -45.34 47.15
CA ARG A 252 -20.64 -45.16 48.23
C ARG A 252 -21.92 -45.93 47.96
N VAL A 253 -22.47 -45.85 46.74
CA VAL A 253 -23.67 -46.60 46.33
C VAL A 253 -23.42 -48.11 46.37
N VAL A 254 -22.24 -48.57 45.91
CA VAL A 254 -21.87 -49.98 46.00
C VAL A 254 -21.76 -50.44 47.45
N LEU A 255 -21.13 -49.65 48.33
CA LEU A 255 -21.02 -49.96 49.75
C LEU A 255 -22.37 -49.94 50.46
N GLU A 256 -23.26 -49.00 50.14
CA GLU A 256 -24.64 -49.00 50.65
C GLU A 256 -25.42 -50.22 50.17
N THR A 257 -25.25 -50.62 48.92
CA THR A 257 -25.89 -51.84 48.38
C THR A 257 -25.34 -53.08 49.07
N ILE A 258 -24.03 -53.17 49.27
CA ILE A 258 -23.38 -54.26 50.01
C ILE A 258 -23.88 -54.30 51.46
N LYS A 259 -23.92 -53.14 52.13
CA LYS A 259 -24.42 -52.99 53.50
C LYS A 259 -25.87 -53.43 53.60
N TYR A 260 -26.73 -52.99 52.70
CA TYR A 260 -28.14 -53.43 52.64
C TYR A 260 -28.26 -54.94 52.41
N THR A 261 -27.42 -55.50 51.54
CA THR A 261 -27.42 -56.95 51.24
C THR A 261 -26.94 -57.76 52.46
N LEU A 262 -25.94 -57.28 53.20
CA LEU A 262 -25.45 -57.88 54.45
C LEU A 262 -26.45 -57.73 55.61
N GLU A 263 -27.09 -56.57 55.76
CA GLU A 263 -28.08 -56.29 56.81
C GLU A 263 -29.42 -57.01 56.58
N SER A 264 -29.73 -57.40 55.34
CA SER A 264 -30.97 -58.11 54.99
C SER A 264 -30.99 -59.62 55.34
N GLU A 265 -29.98 -60.12 56.07
CA GLU A 265 -29.96 -61.39 56.83
C GLU A 265 -30.48 -62.65 56.10
N HIS A 266 -30.02 -62.90 54.86
CA HIS A 266 -30.25 -64.18 54.16
C HIS A 266 -28.99 -64.78 53.52
N ILE A 267 -27.78 -64.35 53.90
CA ILE A 267 -26.55 -64.89 53.32
C ILE A 267 -25.95 -65.93 54.28
N SER A 268 -26.02 -67.20 53.88
CA SER A 268 -25.36 -68.30 54.57
C SER A 268 -23.83 -68.15 54.42
N PRO A 269 -23.01 -68.52 55.43
CA PRO A 269 -21.56 -68.27 55.45
C PRO A 269 -20.79 -68.78 54.21
N ASP A 270 -21.29 -69.82 53.56
CA ASP A 270 -20.78 -70.43 52.33
C ASP A 270 -21.03 -69.58 51.05
N GLN A 271 -21.96 -68.63 51.09
CA GLN A 271 -22.22 -67.68 49.98
C GLN A 271 -21.45 -66.36 50.12
N ALA A 272 -20.96 -66.05 51.32
CA ALA A 272 -20.19 -64.83 51.60
C ALA A 272 -18.83 -64.82 50.86
N ASP A 273 -18.16 -65.97 50.80
CA ASP A 273 -16.87 -66.11 50.10
C ASP A 273 -17.01 -65.95 48.58
N GLY A 274 -18.08 -66.48 47.99
CA GLY A 274 -18.37 -66.29 46.56
C GLY A 274 -18.72 -64.84 46.20
N LEU A 275 -19.34 -64.10 47.12
CA LEU A 275 -19.63 -62.68 46.96
C LEU A 275 -18.36 -61.83 47.08
N ALA A 276 -17.47 -62.19 48.02
CA ALA A 276 -16.17 -61.54 48.19
C ALA A 276 -15.28 -61.72 46.95
N ASP A 277 -15.21 -62.93 46.39
CA ASP A 277 -14.47 -63.19 45.16
C ASP A 277 -15.05 -62.46 43.94
N ALA A 278 -16.39 -62.42 43.81
CA ALA A 278 -17.04 -61.65 42.74
C ALA A 278 -16.79 -60.14 42.88
N LEU A 279 -16.69 -59.62 44.10
CA LEU A 279 -16.38 -58.22 44.38
C LEU A 279 -14.91 -57.88 44.11
N ILE A 280 -13.97 -58.71 44.58
CA ILE A 280 -12.54 -58.55 44.31
C ILE A 280 -12.28 -58.59 42.80
N LYS A 281 -12.92 -59.53 42.10
CA LYS A 281 -12.81 -59.63 40.64
C LYS A 281 -13.40 -58.40 39.94
N ARG A 282 -14.56 -57.89 40.39
CA ARG A 282 -15.20 -56.70 39.80
C ARG A 282 -14.43 -55.40 40.09
N ILE A 283 -13.82 -55.27 41.26
CA ILE A 283 -12.97 -54.12 41.63
C ILE A 283 -11.64 -54.20 40.87
N GLY A 284 -11.01 -55.37 40.80
CA GLY A 284 -9.78 -55.59 40.03
C GLY A 284 -9.96 -55.28 38.53
N THR A 285 -11.10 -55.67 37.97
CA THR A 285 -11.43 -55.37 36.56
C THR A 285 -11.70 -53.87 36.32
N LYS A 286 -12.27 -53.15 37.30
CA LYS A 286 -12.54 -51.70 37.20
C LYS A 286 -11.30 -50.82 37.42
N ILE A 287 -10.33 -51.26 38.22
CA ILE A 287 -9.08 -50.53 38.50
C ILE A 287 -7.98 -50.85 37.48
N GLY A 288 -8.19 -51.84 36.60
CA GLY A 288 -7.23 -52.19 35.55
C GLY A 288 -6.02 -52.99 36.05
N LEU A 289 -6.13 -53.65 37.20
CA LEU A 289 -5.13 -54.57 37.73
C LEU A 289 -5.36 -55.96 37.13
N THR A 290 -4.89 -56.18 35.90
CA THR A 290 -4.87 -57.50 35.27
C THR A 290 -3.70 -58.33 35.80
N GLU A 291 -4.03 -59.48 36.38
CA GLU A 291 -3.23 -60.69 36.66
C GLU A 291 -1.72 -60.58 36.36
N GLY A 292 -0.92 -60.30 37.40
CA GLY A 292 0.53 -60.26 37.28
C GLY A 292 1.29 -59.68 38.48
N ALA A 293 0.86 -59.93 39.72
CA ALA A 293 1.70 -59.80 40.90
C ALA A 293 1.14 -60.70 42.01
N GLU A 294 1.91 -61.73 42.33
CA GLU A 294 1.61 -62.76 43.31
C GLU A 294 1.27 -62.17 44.69
N ALA A 295 0.20 -62.71 45.29
CA ALA A 295 -0.06 -62.87 46.72
C ALA A 295 0.81 -62.03 47.69
N MET A 296 0.61 -60.71 47.72
CA MET A 296 0.85 -59.95 48.94
C MET A 296 -0.43 -60.10 49.77
N ASN A 297 -0.37 -61.02 50.72
CA ASN A 297 -1.46 -61.49 51.57
C ASN A 297 -2.22 -60.31 52.20
N LEU A 298 -3.29 -59.84 51.55
CA LEU A 298 -4.16 -58.76 52.02
C LEU A 298 -4.83 -59.12 53.36
N THR A 299 -4.92 -60.41 53.67
CA THR A 299 -5.30 -60.94 54.98
C THR A 299 -4.27 -60.63 56.07
N ASP A 300 -2.97 -60.58 55.74
CA ASP A 300 -1.92 -60.16 56.67
C ASP A 300 -1.90 -58.62 56.84
N TYR A 301 -2.18 -57.86 55.78
CA TYR A 301 -2.28 -56.39 55.87
C TYR A 301 -3.48 -55.93 56.72
N LEU A 302 -4.64 -56.59 56.57
CA LEU A 302 -5.84 -56.27 57.36
C LEU A 302 -5.76 -56.77 58.82
N ARG A 303 -4.97 -57.82 59.09
CA ARG A 303 -4.65 -58.26 60.46
C ARG A 303 -3.63 -57.34 61.14
N GLN A 304 -2.75 -56.68 60.38
CA GLN A 304 -1.79 -55.71 60.90
C GLN A 304 -2.47 -54.39 61.29
N ILE A 305 -3.45 -53.92 60.50
CA ILE A 305 -4.24 -52.71 60.80
C ILE A 305 -5.12 -52.89 62.05
N THR A 306 -5.65 -54.10 62.29
CA THR A 306 -6.46 -54.40 63.48
C THR A 306 -5.62 -54.70 64.74
N SER A 307 -4.31 -55.00 64.58
CA SER A 307 -3.36 -55.18 65.69
C SER A 307 -2.73 -53.87 66.16
N ASP A 308 -2.68 -52.84 65.33
CA ASP A 308 -2.07 -51.54 65.66
C ASP A 308 -3.05 -50.55 66.33
N GLU A 309 -4.36 -50.84 66.37
CA GLU A 309 -5.36 -50.03 67.11
C GLU A 309 -5.43 -50.33 68.63
N GLU A 310 -4.74 -51.37 69.13
CA GLU A 310 -4.75 -51.75 70.56
C GLU A 310 -3.51 -51.26 71.36
N SER A 311 -2.64 -50.44 70.75
CA SER A 311 -1.45 -49.86 71.42
C SER A 311 -1.31 -48.37 71.19
N ALA A 312 -2.30 -47.59 71.64
CA ALA A 312 -2.14 -46.15 71.84
C ALA A 312 -1.60 -45.87 73.25
N PRO A 313 -0.42 -45.25 73.43
CA PRO A 313 -0.11 -44.56 74.67
C PRO A 313 -0.83 -43.21 74.70
N GLU A 314 -1.66 -43.04 75.72
CA GLU A 314 -2.08 -41.75 76.27
C GLU A 314 -0.94 -40.74 76.37
N ARG A 315 -1.30 -39.47 76.17
CA ARG A 315 -0.66 -38.19 76.61
C ARG A 315 -0.34 -37.29 75.40
N ALA A 316 -0.54 -35.99 75.47
CA ALA A 316 -1.17 -35.13 76.45
C ALA A 316 -1.53 -33.83 75.74
N THR A 317 -2.63 -33.25 76.20
CA THR A 317 -3.02 -31.86 76.03
C THR A 317 -1.91 -30.89 76.44
N GLU A 318 -1.58 -29.95 75.55
CA GLU A 318 -1.55 -28.50 75.82
C GLU A 318 -1.58 -27.73 74.49
#